data_AF-A0AAW7CR53-F1
#
_entry.id   AF-A0AAW7CR53-F1
#
_cell.length_a   1.000
_cell.length_b   1.000
_cell.length_c   1.000
_cell.angle_alpha   90.00
_cell.angle_beta   90.00
_cell.angle_gamma   90.00
#
_symmetry.space_group_name_H-M   'P 1'
#
loop_
_entity.id
_entity.type
_entity.pdbx_description
1 polymer ?
#
loop_
_entity_poly.entity_id
_entity_poly.type
_entity_poly.pdbx_seq_one_letter_code
_entity_poly.pdbx_strand_id
1 'polypeptide(L)'
;MTLPYALIFGPADVSHMMKDMQRLYDNHPQVRARFGQVARSAGVDVNTILRKTPLPDDTSCMQVVSLGLLAGMLGIADDIVEQRGAPSCVGGISLGEVAALCVSGGLTVDDATALISLRVDTPESEDETVGFVMVTEERERDFYHQPPEMRIAVDYGLIHHGIGSLLMVAGLRRVLEGCGQKGSGVLEVLPPALCNSAYHTPYRRRIAEQVDAYLKERVLPSLRYPVVTCLPEIGIVDDPMGVKQMCVRGETEMLFVPAMIRQMQSFNVADVICIGPFLRSLNMDFCGVSASFRDEQWVDDIMSSLGS
;
A
#
# COMPACT_ATOMS: atom_id res chain seq x y z
N MET A 1 3.45 1.40 -30.88
CA MET A 1 4.29 1.46 -29.66
C MET A 1 3.36 1.78 -28.51
N THR A 2 3.45 1.07 -27.40
CA THR A 2 2.69 1.39 -26.19
C THR A 2 3.24 2.68 -25.59
N LEU A 3 2.36 3.57 -25.15
CA LEU A 3 2.77 4.81 -24.50
C LEU A 3 3.51 4.49 -23.18
N PRO A 4 4.59 5.22 -22.83
CA PRO A 4 5.27 5.05 -21.54
C PRO A 4 4.27 5.18 -20.40
N TYR A 5 4.26 4.21 -19.50
CA TYR A 5 3.26 4.16 -18.43
C TYR A 5 3.88 3.71 -17.10
N ALA A 6 3.23 4.08 -16.00
CA ALA A 6 3.59 3.65 -14.65
C ALA A 6 2.48 2.82 -14.03
N LEU A 7 2.85 1.85 -13.19
CA LEU A 7 1.92 1.14 -12.31
C LEU A 7 2.08 1.67 -10.88
N ILE A 8 1.00 2.16 -10.27
CA ILE A 8 0.99 2.68 -8.90
C ILE A 8 0.05 1.84 -8.04
N PHE A 9 0.56 1.24 -6.99
CA PHE A 9 -0.17 0.32 -6.12
C PHE A 9 -0.66 1.00 -4.84
N GLY A 10 -1.93 0.78 -4.50
CA GLY A 10 -2.56 1.38 -3.33
C GLY A 10 -2.14 0.75 -1.99
N PRO A 11 -2.43 1.43 -0.86
CA PRO A 11 -2.23 0.87 0.47
C PRO A 11 -3.23 -0.24 0.78
N ALA A 12 -3.04 -0.90 1.92
CA ALA A 12 -4.02 -1.84 2.45
C ALA A 12 -5.29 -1.09 2.90
N ASP A 13 -6.45 -1.63 2.58
CA ASP A 13 -7.74 -1.21 3.14
C ASP A 13 -8.30 -2.34 4.00
N VAL A 14 -8.14 -2.21 5.32
CA VAL A 14 -8.59 -3.20 6.32
C VAL A 14 -10.10 -3.43 6.32
N SER A 15 -10.88 -2.49 5.77
CA SER A 15 -12.33 -2.64 5.66
C SER A 15 -12.75 -3.48 4.45
N HIS A 16 -11.82 -3.76 3.53
CA HIS A 16 -12.10 -4.38 2.25
C HIS A 16 -12.65 -5.81 2.37
N MET A 17 -13.84 -6.03 1.80
CA MET A 17 -14.59 -7.30 1.93
C MET A 17 -14.24 -8.34 0.86
N MET A 18 -13.30 -8.04 -0.04
CA MET A 18 -12.79 -8.94 -1.09
C MET A 18 -13.83 -9.39 -2.13
N LYS A 19 -14.99 -8.73 -2.25
CA LYS A 19 -16.04 -9.16 -3.20
C LYS A 19 -15.62 -9.02 -4.66
N ASP A 20 -15.01 -7.89 -5.00
CA ASP A 20 -14.33 -7.61 -6.26
C ASP A 20 -13.23 -8.64 -6.55
N MET A 21 -12.38 -8.95 -5.56
CA MET A 21 -11.31 -9.94 -5.68
C MET A 21 -11.84 -11.37 -5.88
N GLN A 22 -12.96 -11.72 -5.25
CA GLN A 22 -13.65 -12.99 -5.50
C GLN A 22 -14.12 -13.08 -6.96
N ARG A 23 -14.72 -12.03 -7.50
CA ARG A 23 -15.15 -12.00 -8.90
C ARG A 23 -13.97 -12.09 -9.86
N LEU A 24 -12.88 -11.38 -9.59
CA LEU A 24 -11.65 -11.47 -10.38
C LEU A 24 -11.02 -12.86 -10.27
N TYR A 25 -11.00 -13.47 -9.10
CA TYR A 25 -10.49 -14.83 -8.90
C TYR A 25 -11.28 -15.85 -9.75
N ASP A 26 -12.59 -15.70 -9.82
CA ASP A 26 -13.45 -16.62 -10.57
C ASP A 26 -13.28 -16.43 -12.10
N ASN A 27 -13.09 -15.19 -12.57
CA ASN A 27 -13.14 -14.85 -14.00
C ASN A 27 -11.80 -14.51 -14.66
N HIS A 28 -10.74 -14.23 -13.90
CA HIS A 28 -9.46 -13.73 -14.41
C HIS A 28 -8.30 -14.70 -14.06
N PRO A 29 -7.70 -15.39 -15.07
CA PRO A 29 -6.75 -16.47 -14.80
C PRO A 29 -5.45 -16.02 -14.14
N GLN A 30 -4.91 -14.86 -14.50
CA GLN A 30 -3.72 -14.26 -13.88
C GLN A 30 -3.96 -13.95 -12.39
N VAL A 31 -5.12 -13.36 -12.06
CA VAL A 31 -5.53 -13.12 -10.66
C VAL A 31 -5.67 -14.43 -9.90
N ARG A 32 -6.38 -15.41 -10.45
CA ARG A 32 -6.50 -16.75 -9.84
C ARG A 32 -5.15 -17.41 -9.56
N ALA A 33 -4.22 -17.32 -10.51
CA ALA A 33 -2.88 -17.86 -10.36
C ALA A 33 -2.12 -17.20 -9.19
N ARG A 34 -2.19 -15.87 -9.07
CA ARG A 34 -1.54 -15.12 -7.98
C ARG A 34 -2.15 -15.39 -6.61
N PHE A 35 -3.48 -15.51 -6.51
CA PHE A 35 -4.11 -15.98 -5.27
C PHE A 35 -3.63 -17.37 -4.88
N GLY A 36 -3.54 -18.30 -5.82
CA GLY A 36 -2.99 -19.63 -5.55
C GLY A 36 -1.53 -19.59 -5.10
N GLN A 37 -0.71 -18.71 -5.67
CA GLN A 37 0.70 -18.55 -5.29
C GLN A 37 0.84 -17.96 -3.88
N VAL A 38 0.14 -16.86 -3.61
CA VAL A 38 0.14 -16.18 -2.31
C VAL A 38 -0.40 -17.10 -1.21
N ALA A 39 -1.50 -17.84 -1.46
CA ALA A 39 -2.06 -18.80 -0.53
C ALA A 39 -1.05 -19.91 -0.16
N ARG A 40 -0.40 -20.52 -1.16
CA ARG A 40 0.63 -21.55 -0.93
C ARG A 40 1.81 -21.01 -0.16
N SER A 41 2.28 -19.82 -0.53
CA SER A 41 3.44 -19.17 0.08
C SER A 41 3.20 -18.78 1.54
N ALA A 42 2.04 -18.20 1.84
CA ALA A 42 1.65 -17.81 3.19
C ALA A 42 1.20 -19.00 4.07
N GLY A 43 0.92 -20.16 3.48
CA GLY A 43 0.33 -21.29 4.20
C GLY A 43 -1.11 -21.03 4.67
N VAL A 44 -1.84 -20.14 4.00
CA VAL A 44 -3.22 -19.75 4.33
C VAL A 44 -4.17 -20.23 3.24
N ASP A 45 -5.33 -20.78 3.61
CA ASP A 45 -6.32 -21.22 2.63
C ASP A 45 -6.81 -20.04 1.76
N VAL A 46 -6.93 -20.29 0.46
CA VAL A 46 -7.35 -19.25 -0.50
C VAL A 46 -8.76 -18.71 -0.20
N ASN A 47 -9.66 -19.52 0.36
CA ASN A 47 -11.00 -19.06 0.74
C ASN A 47 -10.97 -18.20 2.00
N THR A 48 -9.98 -18.39 2.88
CA THR A 48 -9.73 -17.47 4.00
C THR A 48 -9.22 -16.13 3.46
N ILE A 49 -8.25 -16.15 2.53
CA ILE A 49 -7.74 -14.92 1.89
C ILE A 49 -8.85 -14.14 1.17
N LEU A 50 -9.72 -14.86 0.46
CA LEU A 50 -10.88 -14.28 -0.24
C LEU A 50 -12.05 -13.90 0.70
N ARG A 51 -11.93 -14.11 2.02
CA ARG A 51 -12.99 -13.89 3.01
C ARG A 51 -14.30 -14.63 2.69
N LYS A 52 -14.21 -15.79 2.01
CA LYS A 52 -15.35 -16.71 1.77
C LYS A 52 -15.66 -17.56 3.02
N THR A 53 -14.75 -17.60 3.99
CA THR A 53 -14.91 -18.25 5.29
C THR A 53 -14.66 -17.24 6.41
N PRO A 54 -15.23 -17.45 7.62
CA PRO A 54 -14.86 -16.66 8.79
C PRO A 54 -13.37 -16.72 9.06
N LEU A 55 -12.79 -15.61 9.53
CA LEU A 55 -11.41 -15.58 9.99
C LEU A 55 -11.28 -16.45 11.24
N PRO A 56 -10.27 -17.34 11.32
CA PRO A 56 -9.92 -18.00 12.58
C PRO A 56 -9.53 -16.96 13.64
N ASP A 57 -9.81 -17.24 14.92
CA ASP A 57 -9.60 -16.29 16.03
C ASP A 57 -8.15 -15.80 16.12
N ASP A 58 -7.17 -16.66 15.83
CA ASP A 58 -5.73 -16.32 15.90
C ASP A 58 -5.20 -15.67 14.61
N THR A 59 -6.07 -15.32 13.65
CA THR A 59 -5.67 -14.75 12.36
C THR A 59 -5.88 -13.24 12.32
N SER A 60 -4.80 -12.50 12.05
CA SER A 60 -4.87 -11.06 11.87
C SER A 60 -5.68 -10.71 10.62
N CYS A 61 -6.75 -9.94 10.80
CA CYS A 61 -7.56 -9.39 9.69
C CYS A 61 -6.68 -8.58 8.72
N MET A 62 -5.77 -7.75 9.25
CA MET A 62 -4.82 -6.98 8.44
C MET A 62 -3.94 -7.88 7.58
N GLN A 63 -3.44 -9.00 8.13
CA GLN A 63 -2.64 -9.95 7.37
C GLN A 63 -3.43 -10.53 6.20
N VAL A 64 -4.64 -11.03 6.47
CA VAL A 64 -5.48 -11.67 5.45
C VAL A 64 -5.86 -10.70 4.35
N VAL A 65 -6.28 -9.49 4.73
CA VAL A 65 -6.60 -8.43 3.77
C VAL A 65 -5.37 -8.08 2.93
N SER A 66 -4.20 -7.93 3.55
CA SER A 66 -2.96 -7.60 2.84
C SER A 66 -2.55 -8.69 1.85
N LEU A 67 -2.70 -9.96 2.21
CA LEU A 67 -2.45 -11.08 1.29
C LEU A 67 -3.42 -11.07 0.11
N GLY A 68 -4.71 -10.82 0.35
CA GLY A 68 -5.72 -10.77 -0.72
C GLY A 68 -5.51 -9.61 -1.68
N LEU A 69 -5.23 -8.42 -1.14
CA LEU A 69 -4.92 -7.23 -1.93
C LEU A 69 -3.62 -7.41 -2.70
N LEU A 70 -2.56 -7.96 -2.10
CA LEU A 70 -1.31 -8.28 -2.80
C LEU A 70 -1.60 -9.22 -3.98
N ALA A 71 -2.29 -10.34 -3.76
CA ALA A 71 -2.61 -11.30 -4.81
C ALA A 71 -3.40 -10.66 -5.97
N GLY A 72 -4.42 -9.85 -5.65
CA GLY A 72 -5.20 -9.11 -6.63
C GLY A 72 -4.35 -8.12 -7.42
N MET A 73 -3.58 -7.29 -6.74
CA MET A 73 -2.69 -6.30 -7.35
C MET A 73 -1.67 -6.94 -8.30
N LEU A 74 -1.04 -8.05 -7.89
CA LEU A 74 -0.09 -8.79 -8.73
C LEU A 74 -0.78 -9.37 -9.98
N GLY A 75 -1.97 -9.94 -9.83
CA GLY A 75 -2.68 -10.55 -10.95
C GLY A 75 -3.17 -9.54 -11.98
N ILE A 76 -3.67 -8.38 -11.52
CA ILE A 76 -4.04 -7.25 -12.38
C ILE A 76 -2.80 -6.70 -13.08
N ALA A 77 -1.68 -6.56 -12.38
CA ALA A 77 -0.43 -6.09 -12.96
C ALA A 77 0.10 -7.04 -14.04
N ASP A 78 0.06 -8.36 -13.81
CA ASP A 78 0.46 -9.37 -14.79
C ASP A 78 -0.33 -9.22 -16.10
N ASP A 79 -1.65 -9.06 -16.00
CA ASP A 79 -2.54 -8.87 -17.16
C ASP A 79 -2.20 -7.59 -17.94
N ILE A 80 -1.98 -6.48 -17.24
CA ILE A 80 -1.61 -5.21 -17.86
C ILE A 80 -0.25 -5.33 -18.56
N VAL A 81 0.74 -5.94 -17.92
CA VAL A 81 2.09 -6.09 -18.48
C VAL A 81 2.07 -7.03 -19.69
N GLU A 82 1.26 -8.09 -19.65
CA GLU A 82 1.04 -8.98 -20.79
C GLU A 82 0.46 -8.23 -22.01
N GLN A 83 -0.50 -7.33 -21.77
CA GLN A 83 -1.16 -6.57 -22.85
C GLN A 83 -0.36 -5.34 -23.32
N ARG A 84 0.35 -4.65 -22.42
CA ARG A 84 1.00 -3.35 -22.70
C ARG A 84 2.53 -3.40 -22.76
N GLY A 85 3.14 -4.53 -22.41
CA GLY A 85 4.59 -4.67 -22.28
C GLY A 85 5.13 -4.04 -20.99
N ALA A 86 6.45 -3.87 -20.91
CA ALA A 86 7.11 -3.38 -19.68
C ALA A 86 6.68 -1.95 -19.30
N PRO A 87 6.34 -1.68 -18.02
CA PRO A 87 6.14 -0.33 -17.53
C PRO A 87 7.48 0.43 -17.47
N SER A 88 7.42 1.76 -17.53
CA SER A 88 8.60 2.62 -17.43
C SER A 88 9.11 2.71 -15.99
N CYS A 89 8.21 2.66 -15.02
CA CYS A 89 8.51 2.49 -13.60
C CYS A 89 7.28 1.92 -12.87
N VAL A 90 7.49 1.44 -11.65
CA VAL A 90 6.40 1.03 -10.75
C VAL A 90 6.56 1.72 -9.40
N GLY A 91 5.49 1.88 -8.63
CA GLY A 91 5.56 2.48 -7.30
C GLY A 91 4.36 2.08 -6.46
N GLY A 92 4.37 2.42 -5.18
CA GLY A 92 3.21 2.16 -4.35
C GLY A 92 3.30 2.80 -2.98
N ILE A 93 2.23 2.63 -2.20
CA ILE A 93 2.07 3.23 -0.89
C ILE A 93 1.86 2.10 0.12
N SER A 94 2.71 2.02 1.15
CA SER A 94 2.58 1.03 2.24
C SER A 94 2.57 -0.42 1.73
N LEU A 95 1.42 -1.12 1.74
CA LEU A 95 1.29 -2.45 1.11
C LEU A 95 1.63 -2.40 -0.39
N GLY A 96 1.28 -1.31 -1.07
CA GLY A 96 1.58 -1.13 -2.49
C GLY A 96 3.07 -1.11 -2.80
N GLU A 97 3.93 -0.72 -1.85
CA GLU A 97 5.39 -0.81 -2.02
C GLU A 97 5.84 -2.27 -2.16
N VAL A 98 5.25 -3.18 -1.38
CA VAL A 98 5.53 -4.62 -1.48
C VAL A 98 5.06 -5.16 -2.83
N ALA A 99 3.88 -4.75 -3.30
CA ALA A 99 3.37 -5.12 -4.62
C ALA A 99 4.28 -4.60 -5.75
N ALA A 100 4.73 -3.34 -5.69
CA ALA A 100 5.65 -2.75 -6.65
C ALA A 100 7.00 -3.49 -6.71
N LEU A 101 7.55 -3.85 -5.55
CA LEU A 101 8.77 -4.64 -5.44
C LEU A 101 8.60 -6.07 -6.01
N CYS A 102 7.44 -6.70 -5.82
CA CYS A 102 7.16 -7.99 -6.46
C CYS A 102 7.01 -7.89 -7.99
N VAL A 103 6.30 -6.88 -8.48
CA VAL A 103 6.08 -6.68 -9.93
C VAL A 103 7.38 -6.32 -10.63
N SER A 104 8.23 -5.50 -10.02
CA SER A 104 9.60 -5.25 -10.51
C SER A 104 10.50 -6.48 -10.36
N GLY A 105 10.18 -7.44 -9.50
CA GLY A 105 10.98 -8.63 -9.25
C GLY A 105 12.05 -8.45 -8.17
N GLY A 106 12.10 -7.31 -7.48
CA GLY A 106 12.97 -7.07 -6.33
C GLY A 106 12.61 -7.91 -5.10
N LEU A 107 11.37 -8.39 -5.01
CA LEU A 107 10.93 -9.40 -4.03
C LEU A 107 10.27 -10.58 -4.72
N THR A 108 10.52 -11.79 -4.22
CA THR A 108 9.70 -12.95 -4.58
C THR A 108 8.35 -12.89 -3.86
N VAL A 109 7.39 -13.70 -4.29
CA VAL A 109 6.12 -13.82 -3.55
C VAL A 109 6.35 -14.37 -2.14
N ASP A 110 7.34 -15.25 -1.95
CA ASP A 110 7.70 -15.78 -0.63
C ASP A 110 8.29 -14.70 0.28
N ASP A 111 9.07 -13.77 -0.26
CA ASP A 111 9.54 -12.62 0.52
C ASP A 111 8.37 -11.71 0.88
N ALA A 112 7.49 -11.40 -0.08
CA ALA A 112 6.36 -10.51 0.18
C ALA A 112 5.34 -11.06 1.19
N THR A 113 5.00 -12.34 1.13
CA THR A 113 4.12 -12.96 2.12
C THR A 113 4.78 -13.01 3.50
N ALA A 114 6.08 -13.33 3.57
CA ALA A 114 6.82 -13.30 4.82
C ALA A 114 6.87 -11.88 5.43
N LEU A 115 7.12 -10.84 4.62
CA LEU A 115 7.07 -9.45 5.08
C LEU A 115 5.68 -9.07 5.59
N ILE A 116 4.60 -9.46 4.91
CA ILE A 116 3.23 -9.21 5.39
C ILE A 116 2.98 -9.91 6.73
N SER A 117 3.45 -11.14 6.90
CA SER A 117 3.35 -11.86 8.17
C SER A 117 4.14 -11.19 9.30
N LEU A 118 5.37 -10.75 9.03
CA LEU A 118 6.20 -10.02 10.00
C LEU A 118 5.60 -8.65 10.36
N ARG A 119 4.86 -8.03 9.44
CA ARG A 119 4.23 -6.73 9.67
C ARG A 119 3.05 -6.77 10.65
N VAL A 120 2.51 -7.96 10.94
CA VAL A 120 1.50 -8.13 11.98
C VAL A 120 2.15 -7.85 13.32
N ASP A 121 1.61 -6.86 14.02
CA ASP A 121 2.17 -6.41 15.27
C ASP A 121 1.12 -6.35 16.35
N THR A 122 1.60 -6.42 17.58
CA THR A 122 0.80 -6.32 18.78
C THR A 122 1.59 -5.41 19.70
N PRO A 123 1.16 -4.16 19.86
CA PRO A 123 1.85 -3.21 20.72
C PRO A 123 2.07 -3.78 22.11
N GLU A 124 3.29 -3.67 22.63
CA GLU A 124 3.67 -4.30 23.89
C GLU A 124 3.26 -3.48 25.12
N SER A 125 3.06 -2.16 24.96
CA SER A 125 2.91 -1.21 26.08
C SER A 125 1.54 -0.53 26.14
N GLU A 126 1.15 0.14 25.05
CA GLU A 126 -0.06 0.96 25.00
C GLU A 126 -0.76 0.74 23.66
N ASP A 127 -2.08 0.94 23.63
CA ASP A 127 -2.86 0.83 22.41
C ASP A 127 -2.41 1.86 21.36
N GLU A 128 -2.12 1.37 20.17
CA GLU A 128 -1.72 2.17 19.02
C GLU A 128 -2.83 2.19 17.96
N THR A 129 -2.78 3.20 17.08
CA THR A 129 -3.72 3.30 15.97
C THR A 129 -3.21 4.25 14.89
N VAL A 130 -4.01 4.31 13.81
CA VAL A 130 -3.94 5.37 12.80
C VAL A 130 -5.26 6.14 12.77
N GLY A 131 -5.21 7.34 12.21
CA GLY A 131 -6.37 8.15 11.86
C GLY A 131 -6.10 9.00 10.64
N PHE A 132 -7.16 9.49 10.02
CA PHE A 132 -7.10 10.27 8.79
C PHE A 132 -7.64 11.67 9.01
N VAL A 133 -6.96 12.66 8.45
CA VAL A 133 -7.39 14.06 8.51
C VAL A 133 -7.09 14.77 7.21
N MET A 134 -8.02 15.62 6.78
CA MET A 134 -7.82 16.54 5.68
C MET A 134 -7.42 17.91 6.23
N VAL A 135 -6.30 18.44 5.76
CA VAL A 135 -5.80 19.79 6.11
C VAL A 135 -5.78 20.67 4.87
N THR A 136 -6.08 21.95 5.02
CA THR A 136 -6.12 22.89 3.86
C THR A 136 -4.94 23.84 3.86
N GLU A 137 -4.29 24.05 5.00
CA GLU A 137 -3.16 24.97 5.13
C GLU A 137 -1.90 24.26 5.65
N GLU A 138 -0.72 24.70 5.22
CA GLU A 138 0.53 24.02 5.57
C GLU A 138 0.82 24.06 7.08
N ARG A 139 0.54 25.19 7.74
CA ARG A 139 0.71 25.37 9.20
C ARG A 139 -0.10 24.40 10.05
N GLU A 140 -1.15 23.80 9.48
CA GLU A 140 -2.00 22.83 10.17
C GLU A 140 -1.31 21.48 10.33
N ARG A 141 -0.32 21.18 9.47
CA ARG A 141 0.46 19.95 9.51
C ARG A 141 1.34 19.88 10.76
N ASP A 142 1.85 21.01 11.22
CA ASP A 142 2.71 21.11 12.42
C ASP A 142 2.01 20.58 13.67
N PHE A 143 0.69 20.76 13.76
CA PHE A 143 -0.12 20.21 14.84
C PHE A 143 -0.04 18.68 14.88
N TYR A 144 -0.08 18.01 13.73
CA TYR A 144 -0.06 16.54 13.66
C TYR A 144 1.33 15.94 13.87
N HIS A 145 2.34 16.77 14.18
CA HIS A 145 3.63 16.36 14.74
C HIS A 145 3.74 16.61 16.27
N GLN A 146 2.68 17.12 16.89
CA GLN A 146 2.62 17.46 18.32
C GLN A 146 1.38 16.80 18.95
N PRO A 147 1.50 15.95 19.99
CA PRO A 147 2.68 15.68 20.81
C PRO A 147 3.57 14.53 20.24
N PRO A 148 4.75 14.24 20.82
CA PRO A 148 5.72 13.26 20.29
C PRO A 148 5.17 11.84 20.02
N GLU A 149 4.10 11.47 20.72
CA GLU A 149 3.38 10.20 20.61
C GLU A 149 2.47 10.12 19.38
N MET A 150 2.35 11.20 18.60
CA MET A 150 1.57 11.31 17.38
C MET A 150 2.43 11.89 16.26
N ARG A 151 2.33 11.35 15.06
CA ARG A 151 3.01 11.91 13.88
C ARG A 151 2.26 11.63 12.60
N ILE A 152 2.51 12.45 11.59
CA ILE A 152 2.16 12.12 10.21
C ILE A 152 2.97 10.88 9.79
N ALA A 153 2.25 9.83 9.45
CA ALA A 153 2.76 8.52 9.02
C ALA A 153 2.72 8.39 7.50
N VAL A 154 1.69 8.93 6.86
CA VAL A 154 1.62 9.05 5.40
C VAL A 154 1.10 10.44 5.06
N ASP A 155 1.81 11.14 4.20
CA ASP A 155 1.34 12.36 3.57
C ASP A 155 1.03 12.05 2.10
N TYR A 156 -0.26 11.97 1.80
CA TYR A 156 -0.75 11.71 0.45
C TYR A 156 -0.60 12.94 -0.46
N GLY A 157 -0.29 14.11 0.10
CA GLY A 157 -0.28 15.38 -0.63
C GLY A 157 -1.69 15.85 -0.97
N LEU A 158 -1.75 16.75 -1.95
CA LEU A 158 -3.00 17.37 -2.39
C LEU A 158 -3.94 16.36 -3.07
N ILE A 159 -5.19 16.36 -2.60
CA ILE A 159 -6.28 15.50 -3.07
C ILE A 159 -7.49 16.34 -3.52
N HIS A 160 -8.45 15.70 -4.17
CA HIS A 160 -9.67 16.34 -4.70
C HIS A 160 -9.39 17.62 -5.52
N HIS A 161 -8.46 17.53 -6.47
CA HIS A 161 -8.02 18.66 -7.31
C HIS A 161 -7.45 19.86 -6.52
N GLY A 162 -6.74 19.59 -5.42
CA GLY A 162 -6.01 20.61 -4.67
C GLY A 162 -6.81 21.31 -3.58
N ILE A 163 -7.98 20.77 -3.20
CA ILE A 163 -8.80 21.32 -2.11
C ILE A 163 -8.06 21.26 -0.76
N GLY A 164 -7.31 20.18 -0.52
CA GLY A 164 -6.57 19.98 0.71
C GLY A 164 -5.64 18.77 0.62
N SER A 165 -4.82 18.59 1.64
CA SER A 165 -3.96 17.41 1.76
C SER A 165 -4.58 16.37 2.68
N LEU A 166 -4.53 15.11 2.28
CA LEU A 166 -4.88 14.00 3.17
C LEU A 166 -3.64 13.52 3.90
N LEU A 167 -3.76 13.45 5.23
CA LEU A 167 -2.74 12.91 6.10
C LEU A 167 -3.28 11.65 6.78
N MET A 168 -2.46 10.60 6.82
CA MET A 168 -2.60 9.54 7.79
C MET A 168 -1.68 9.86 8.96
N VAL A 169 -2.28 9.99 10.13
CA VAL A 169 -1.61 10.26 11.40
C VAL A 169 -1.59 8.95 12.19
N ALA A 170 -0.48 8.64 12.85
CA ALA A 170 -0.33 7.41 13.61
C ALA A 170 0.36 7.67 14.96
N GLY A 171 0.05 6.83 15.94
CA GLY A 171 0.57 6.99 17.30
C GLY A 171 -0.27 6.28 18.36
N LEU A 172 -0.16 6.75 19.60
CA LEU A 172 -0.96 6.23 20.71
C LEU A 172 -2.43 6.59 20.55
N ARG A 173 -3.31 5.60 20.69
CA ARG A 173 -4.77 5.75 20.52
C ARG A 173 -5.36 6.87 21.35
N ARG A 174 -5.05 6.89 22.66
CA ARG A 174 -5.52 7.94 23.60
C ARG A 174 -5.13 9.35 23.15
N VAL A 175 -4.00 9.50 22.46
CA VAL A 175 -3.51 10.79 21.98
C VAL A 175 -4.26 11.19 20.71
N LEU A 176 -4.41 10.29 19.75
CA LEU A 176 -5.17 10.58 18.53
C LEU A 176 -6.64 10.91 18.85
N GLU A 177 -7.28 10.16 19.75
CA GLU A 177 -8.68 10.40 20.17
C GLU A 177 -8.83 11.71 20.98
N GLY A 178 -7.85 12.08 21.80
CA GLY A 178 -7.90 13.29 22.62
C GLY A 178 -7.43 14.57 21.92
N CYS A 179 -6.43 14.49 21.05
CA CYS A 179 -5.87 15.63 20.30
C CYS A 179 -6.59 15.85 18.96
N GLY A 180 -7.20 14.83 18.37
CA GLY A 180 -7.95 14.95 17.11
C GLY A 180 -9.09 15.98 17.13
N GLN A 181 -9.62 16.29 18.32
CA GLN A 181 -10.65 17.32 18.51
C GLN A 181 -10.10 18.76 18.54
N LYS A 182 -8.78 18.93 18.65
CA LYS A 182 -8.10 20.23 18.84
C LYS A 182 -7.36 20.71 17.60
N GLY A 183 -7.10 19.82 16.64
CA GLY A 183 -6.48 20.15 15.36
C GLY A 183 -7.46 20.85 14.44
N SER A 184 -6.93 21.42 13.35
CA SER A 184 -7.75 21.81 12.21
C SER A 184 -8.16 20.57 11.42
N GLY A 185 -9.43 20.48 11.08
CA GLY A 185 -10.02 19.30 10.46
C GLY A 185 -10.49 18.25 11.48
N VAL A 186 -11.30 17.32 11.02
CA VAL A 186 -11.80 16.21 11.83
C VAL A 186 -10.83 15.04 11.67
N LEU A 187 -10.09 14.70 12.72
CA LEU A 187 -9.27 13.50 12.74
C LEU A 187 -10.16 12.27 12.98
N GLU A 188 -10.34 11.46 11.94
CA GLU A 188 -11.08 10.21 12.01
C GLU A 188 -10.16 9.07 12.43
N VAL A 189 -10.24 8.69 13.71
CA VAL A 189 -9.42 7.62 14.29
C VAL A 189 -10.03 6.25 14.00
N LEU A 190 -9.23 5.32 13.48
CA LEU A 190 -9.72 3.96 13.21
C LEU A 190 -10.00 3.21 14.52
N PRO A 191 -11.10 2.42 14.59
CA PRO A 191 -11.42 1.62 15.76
C PRO A 191 -10.43 0.45 15.95
N PRO A 192 -10.27 -0.07 17.19
CA PRO A 192 -9.35 -1.18 17.48
C PRO A 192 -9.55 -2.44 16.64
N ALA A 193 -10.80 -2.71 16.23
CA ALA A 193 -11.14 -3.84 15.37
C ALA A 193 -10.56 -3.74 13.94
N LEU A 194 -10.19 -2.55 13.50
CA LEU A 194 -9.65 -2.29 12.16
C LEU A 194 -8.14 -2.04 12.17
N CYS A 195 -7.62 -1.36 13.20
CA CYS A 195 -6.20 -1.07 13.31
C CYS A 195 -5.78 -0.97 14.78
N ASN A 196 -4.66 -1.62 15.11
CA ASN A 196 -4.09 -1.68 16.44
C ASN A 196 -2.59 -1.35 16.46
N SER A 197 -2.05 -0.71 15.41
CA SER A 197 -0.62 -0.45 15.25
C SER A 197 -0.38 0.95 14.68
N ALA A 198 0.68 1.62 15.11
CA ALA A 198 1.09 2.92 14.60
C ALA A 198 2.04 2.77 13.39
N TYR A 199 1.50 2.35 12.24
CA TYR A 199 2.27 2.14 11.01
C TYR A 199 3.06 3.37 10.57
N HIS A 200 4.24 3.16 9.99
CA HIS A 200 5.12 4.22 9.45
C HIS A 200 5.59 5.20 10.54
N THR A 201 5.85 4.67 11.74
CA THR A 201 6.36 5.44 12.89
C THR A 201 7.44 4.66 13.66
N PRO A 202 8.26 5.31 14.51
CA PRO A 202 9.25 4.62 15.34
C PRO A 202 8.70 3.57 16.29
N TYR A 203 7.39 3.52 16.56
CA TYR A 203 6.76 2.42 17.31
C TYR A 203 7.02 1.06 16.61
N ARG A 204 7.18 1.08 15.29
CA ARG A 204 7.45 -0.09 14.44
C ARG A 204 8.90 -0.55 14.44
N ARG A 205 9.78 -0.01 15.29
CA ARG A 205 11.22 -0.34 15.30
C ARG A 205 11.48 -1.84 15.41
N ARG A 206 10.74 -2.53 16.29
CA ARG A 206 10.84 -3.99 16.47
C ARG A 206 10.56 -4.73 15.16
N ILE A 207 9.54 -4.29 14.42
CA ILE A 207 9.18 -4.89 13.13
C ILE A 207 10.25 -4.57 12.08
N ALA A 208 10.76 -3.34 12.04
CA ALA A 208 11.84 -2.96 11.14
C ALA A 208 13.09 -3.83 11.35
N GLU A 209 13.45 -4.12 12.61
CA GLU A 209 14.56 -5.02 12.97
C GLU A 209 14.31 -6.47 12.53
N GLN A 210 13.07 -6.96 12.64
CA GLN A 210 12.69 -8.30 12.16
C GLN A 210 12.74 -8.38 10.62
N VAL A 211 12.25 -7.34 9.93
CA VAL A 211 12.33 -7.23 8.46
C VAL A 211 13.78 -7.18 7.99
N ASP A 212 14.63 -6.38 8.65
CA ASP A 212 16.06 -6.29 8.35
C ASP A 212 16.76 -7.63 8.56
N ALA A 213 16.51 -8.31 9.69
CA ALA A 213 17.05 -9.65 9.96
C ALA A 213 16.64 -10.66 8.88
N TYR A 214 15.35 -10.67 8.49
CA TYR A 214 14.83 -11.53 7.43
C TYR A 214 15.54 -11.29 6.09
N LEU A 215 15.68 -10.01 5.69
CA LEU A 215 16.25 -9.66 4.39
C LEU A 215 17.78 -9.77 4.33
N LYS A 216 18.48 -9.69 5.47
CA LYS A 216 19.94 -9.89 5.55
C LYS A 216 20.37 -11.29 5.11
N GLU A 217 19.56 -12.30 5.41
CA GLU A 217 19.85 -13.70 5.07
C GLU A 217 19.49 -14.07 3.62
N ARG A 218 18.90 -13.12 2.86
CA ARG A 218 18.39 -13.34 1.51
C ARG A 218 19.26 -12.67 0.45
N VAL A 219 19.43 -13.39 -0.65
CA VAL A 219 19.91 -12.84 -1.93
C VAL A 219 18.67 -12.40 -2.72
N LEU A 220 18.44 -11.09 -2.77
CA LEU A 220 17.29 -10.54 -3.50
C LEU A 220 17.58 -10.51 -5.02
N PRO A 221 16.58 -10.74 -5.88
CA PRO A 221 16.78 -10.68 -7.32
C PRO A 221 17.01 -9.26 -7.82
N SER A 222 17.58 -9.14 -9.01
CA SER A 222 17.64 -7.85 -9.72
C SER A 222 16.26 -7.43 -10.22
N LEU A 223 15.99 -6.14 -10.15
CA LEU A 223 14.74 -5.56 -10.61
C LEU A 223 14.69 -5.51 -12.15
N ARG A 224 13.52 -5.80 -12.71
CA ARG A 224 13.18 -5.63 -14.13
C ARG A 224 12.77 -4.20 -14.47
N TYR A 225 12.21 -3.49 -13.49
CA TYR A 225 11.72 -2.12 -13.63
C TYR A 225 12.21 -1.28 -12.45
N PRO A 226 12.54 -0.01 -12.66
CA PRO A 226 12.84 0.90 -11.55
C PRO A 226 11.58 1.12 -10.70
N VAL A 227 11.80 1.21 -9.39
CA VAL A 227 10.74 1.43 -8.39
C VAL A 227 10.85 2.85 -7.86
N VAL A 228 9.79 3.64 -7.98
CA VAL A 228 9.66 4.93 -7.32
C VAL A 228 9.03 4.73 -5.94
N THR A 229 9.53 5.44 -4.93
CA THR A 229 9.13 5.24 -3.53
C THR A 229 8.65 6.53 -2.88
N CYS A 230 7.84 6.37 -1.82
CA CYS A 230 7.43 7.45 -0.95
C CYS A 230 8.55 7.92 0.00
N LEU A 231 9.72 7.29 0.00
CA LEU A 231 10.88 7.64 0.83
C LEU A 231 11.90 8.46 0.01
N PRO A 232 11.86 9.80 0.03
CA PRO A 232 12.66 10.64 -0.87
C PRO A 232 14.18 10.43 -0.73
N GLU A 233 14.65 10.11 0.48
CA GLU A 233 16.08 9.90 0.76
C GLU A 233 16.65 8.59 0.17
N ILE A 234 15.78 7.66 -0.25
CA ILE A 234 16.21 6.47 -0.99
C ILE A 234 16.32 6.81 -2.49
N GLY A 235 15.39 7.63 -2.99
CA GLY A 235 15.30 7.93 -4.42
C GLY A 235 14.74 6.75 -5.22
N ILE A 236 15.14 6.63 -6.48
CA ILE A 236 14.71 5.51 -7.35
C ILE A 236 15.42 4.23 -6.90
N VAL A 237 14.64 3.17 -6.65
CA VAL A 237 15.14 1.85 -6.29
C VAL A 237 15.28 0.98 -7.54
N ASP A 238 16.51 0.62 -7.88
CA ASP A 238 16.86 -0.23 -9.04
C ASP A 238 17.87 -1.34 -8.70
N ASP A 239 18.21 -1.50 -7.41
CA ASP A 239 19.11 -2.54 -6.93
C ASP A 239 18.61 -3.22 -5.63
N PRO A 240 19.17 -4.41 -5.27
CA PRO A 240 18.83 -5.11 -4.03
C PRO A 240 19.05 -4.33 -2.73
N MET A 241 19.99 -3.37 -2.69
CA MET A 241 20.24 -2.58 -1.49
C MET A 241 19.10 -1.59 -1.26
N GLY A 242 18.64 -0.92 -2.32
CA GLY A 242 17.49 -0.04 -2.31
C GLY A 242 16.21 -0.79 -1.89
N VAL A 243 16.02 -2.04 -2.34
CA VAL A 243 14.90 -2.89 -1.88
C VAL A 243 14.94 -3.09 -0.37
N LYS A 244 16.11 -3.47 0.18
CA LYS A 244 16.28 -3.66 1.64
C LYS A 244 16.00 -2.37 2.41
N GLN A 245 16.56 -1.26 1.96
CA GLN A 245 16.34 0.05 2.58
C GLN A 245 14.86 0.43 2.57
N MET A 246 14.18 0.25 1.43
CA MET A 246 12.77 0.58 1.27
C MET A 246 11.89 -0.26 2.21
N CYS A 247 12.12 -1.58 2.29
CA CYS A 247 11.36 -2.45 3.19
C CYS A 247 11.55 -2.12 4.68
N VAL A 248 12.78 -1.82 5.11
CA VAL A 248 13.10 -1.56 6.52
C VAL A 248 12.67 -0.15 6.93
N ARG A 249 13.07 0.87 6.17
CA ARG A 249 12.78 2.27 6.49
C ARG A 249 11.28 2.56 6.39
N GLY A 250 10.61 1.94 5.43
CA GLY A 250 9.16 2.04 5.26
C GLY A 250 8.36 1.61 6.48
N GLU A 251 8.89 0.79 7.40
CA GLU A 251 8.18 0.47 8.64
C GLU A 251 8.11 1.66 9.61
N THR A 252 9.15 2.49 9.66
CA THR A 252 9.34 3.48 10.73
C THR A 252 9.32 4.94 10.29
N GLU A 253 9.48 5.19 9.00
CA GLU A 253 9.56 6.52 8.42
C GLU A 253 8.27 6.92 7.72
N MET A 254 8.00 8.22 7.71
CA MET A 254 6.83 8.78 7.04
C MET A 254 6.92 8.53 5.53
N LEU A 255 5.83 8.02 4.94
CA LEU A 255 5.70 7.91 3.50
C LEU A 255 5.21 9.24 2.92
N PHE A 256 5.99 9.83 2.01
CA PHE A 256 5.66 11.07 1.32
C PHE A 256 5.31 10.83 -0.14
N VAL A 257 4.01 10.68 -0.43
CA VAL A 257 3.51 10.32 -1.77
C VAL A 257 3.88 11.37 -2.85
N PRO A 258 3.89 12.68 -2.58
CA PRO A 258 4.40 13.67 -3.53
C PRO A 258 5.85 13.48 -3.96
N ALA A 259 6.70 12.84 -3.16
CA ALA A 259 8.05 12.48 -3.61
C ALA A 259 8.02 11.37 -4.67
N MET A 260 7.22 10.33 -4.45
CA MET A 260 7.03 9.24 -5.41
C MET A 260 6.50 9.75 -6.76
N ILE A 261 5.49 10.63 -6.73
CA ILE A 261 4.92 11.23 -7.94
C ILE A 261 5.96 12.06 -8.69
N ARG A 262 6.79 12.86 -7.98
CA ARG A 262 7.89 13.62 -8.60
C ARG A 262 8.96 12.72 -9.22
N GLN A 263 9.34 11.64 -8.55
CA GLN A 263 10.30 10.67 -9.12
C GLN A 263 9.75 10.04 -10.40
N MET A 264 8.45 9.71 -10.45
CA MET A 264 7.81 9.14 -11.64
C MET A 264 7.97 10.03 -12.89
N GLN A 265 8.02 11.36 -12.72
CA GLN A 265 8.18 12.29 -13.84
C GLN A 265 9.50 12.12 -14.59
N SER A 266 10.56 11.60 -13.96
CA SER A 266 11.84 11.37 -14.64
C SER A 266 11.77 10.26 -15.71
N PHE A 267 10.68 9.49 -15.74
CA PHE A 267 10.47 8.39 -16.68
C PHE A 267 9.61 8.77 -17.89
N ASN A 268 9.26 10.05 -18.07
CA ASN A 268 8.43 10.54 -19.19
C ASN A 268 7.10 9.77 -19.33
N VAL A 269 6.49 9.43 -18.19
CA VAL A 269 5.23 8.68 -18.11
C VAL A 269 4.11 9.49 -18.74
N ALA A 270 3.36 8.87 -19.66
CA ALA A 270 2.21 9.45 -20.34
C ALA A 270 0.86 8.92 -19.80
N ASP A 271 0.87 7.79 -19.09
CA ASP A 271 -0.31 7.18 -18.48
C ASP A 271 0.05 6.55 -17.12
N VAL A 272 -0.77 6.77 -16.11
CA VAL A 272 -0.64 6.14 -14.78
C VAL A 272 -1.78 5.14 -14.61
N ILE A 273 -1.46 3.91 -14.26
CA ILE A 273 -2.45 2.88 -13.93
C ILE A 273 -2.35 2.61 -12.44
N CYS A 274 -3.33 3.10 -11.71
CA CYS A 274 -3.51 2.89 -10.28
C CYS A 274 -4.21 1.55 -10.03
N ILE A 275 -3.64 0.71 -9.17
CA ILE A 275 -4.18 -0.61 -8.86
C ILE A 275 -4.44 -0.71 -7.35
N GLY A 276 -5.67 -1.04 -6.97
CA GLY A 276 -6.12 -1.15 -5.58
C GLY A 276 -7.27 -0.18 -5.23
N PRO A 277 -8.01 -0.45 -4.14
CA PRO A 277 -9.32 0.15 -3.86
C PRO A 277 -9.28 1.62 -3.43
N PHE A 278 -8.16 2.08 -2.85
CA PHE A 278 -8.10 3.38 -2.18
C PHE A 278 -7.77 4.55 -3.12
N LEU A 279 -7.03 4.33 -4.21
CA LEU A 279 -6.42 5.43 -4.96
C LEU A 279 -7.43 6.31 -5.71
N ARG A 280 -8.56 5.75 -6.17
CA ARG A 280 -9.57 6.52 -6.92
C ARG A 280 -10.22 7.59 -6.06
N SER A 281 -10.54 7.29 -4.81
CA SER A 281 -11.25 8.22 -3.92
C SER A 281 -10.44 9.48 -3.62
N LEU A 282 -9.11 9.38 -3.65
CA LEU A 282 -8.20 10.50 -3.41
C LEU A 282 -8.25 11.55 -4.52
N ASN A 283 -8.46 11.15 -5.78
CA ASN A 283 -8.44 12.08 -6.92
C ASN A 283 -7.18 12.98 -6.91
N MET A 284 -6.02 12.33 -6.79
CA MET A 284 -4.69 12.95 -6.72
C MET A 284 -4.27 13.50 -8.09
N ASP A 285 -3.48 14.56 -8.08
CA ASP A 285 -2.80 15.04 -9.28
C ASP A 285 -1.48 14.30 -9.49
N PHE A 286 -1.38 13.55 -10.59
CA PHE A 286 -0.13 12.92 -11.04
C PHE A 286 0.70 13.90 -11.91
N CYS A 287 0.75 15.16 -11.49
CA CYS A 287 1.39 16.28 -12.18
C CYS A 287 0.96 16.43 -13.65
N GLY A 288 -0.36 16.38 -13.88
CA GLY A 288 -0.96 16.51 -15.22
C GLY A 288 -0.91 15.25 -16.08
N VAL A 289 -0.38 14.13 -15.59
CA VAL A 289 -0.42 12.84 -16.29
C VAL A 289 -1.79 12.20 -16.10
N SER A 290 -2.35 11.66 -17.18
CA SER A 290 -3.62 10.91 -17.13
C SER A 290 -3.50 9.71 -16.19
N ALA A 291 -4.54 9.45 -15.38
CA ALA A 291 -4.60 8.30 -14.50
C ALA A 291 -5.87 7.48 -14.71
N SER A 292 -5.73 6.15 -14.75
CA SER A 292 -6.83 5.19 -14.74
C SER A 292 -6.73 4.26 -13.54
N PHE A 293 -7.85 3.69 -13.10
CA PHE A 293 -7.93 2.94 -11.85
C PHE A 293 -8.39 1.50 -12.12
N ARG A 294 -7.83 0.55 -11.37
CA ARG A 294 -8.17 -0.87 -11.35
C ARG A 294 -8.56 -1.25 -9.92
N ASP A 295 -9.82 -0.97 -9.61
CA ASP A 295 -10.47 -1.11 -8.30
C ASP A 295 -11.86 -1.75 -8.46
N GLU A 296 -12.67 -1.77 -7.40
CA GLU A 296 -14.01 -2.39 -7.41
C GLU A 296 -14.90 -1.87 -8.55
N GLN A 297 -14.90 -0.57 -8.82
CA GLN A 297 -15.67 0.01 -9.93
C GLN A 297 -15.19 -0.55 -11.29
N TRP A 298 -13.88 -0.64 -11.50
CA TRP A 298 -13.35 -1.25 -12.73
C TRP A 298 -13.79 -2.71 -12.88
N VAL A 299 -13.84 -3.47 -11.77
CA VAL A 299 -14.35 -4.85 -11.79
C VAL A 299 -15.83 -4.88 -12.19
N ASP A 300 -16.66 -4.00 -11.63
CA ASP A 300 -18.07 -3.88 -11.99
C ASP A 300 -18.28 -3.58 -13.48
N ASP A 301 -17.48 -2.67 -14.03
CA ASP A 301 -17.53 -2.24 -15.43
C ASP A 301 -17.22 -3.41 -16.38
N ILE A 302 -16.12 -4.14 -16.14
CA ILE A 302 -15.72 -5.25 -17.01
C ILE A 302 -16.67 -6.45 -16.87
N MET A 303 -17.22 -6.72 -15.68
CA MET A 303 -18.14 -7.85 -15.46
C MET A 303 -19.51 -7.58 -16.10
N SER A 304 -19.94 -6.33 -16.10
CA SER A 304 -21.18 -5.91 -16.79
C SER A 304 -21.04 -6.08 -18.32
N SER A 305 -19.85 -5.85 -18.88
CA SER A 305 -19.57 -6.07 -20.31
C SER A 305 -19.48 -7.55 -20.73
N LEU A 306 -19.18 -8.46 -19.79
CA LEU A 306 -19.13 -9.90 -20.03
C LEU A 306 -20.51 -10.57 -19.94
N GLY A 307 -21.46 -9.92 -19.26
CA GLY A 307 -22.83 -10.41 -19.10
C GLY A 307 -23.83 -9.92 -20.16
N SER A 308 -23.39 -9.02 -21.05
CA SER A 308 -24.15 -8.50 -22.21
C SER A 308 -23.75 -9.19 -23.50
#